data_AF-A0A2H0NIS9-F1
#
_entry.id   AF-A0A2H0NIS9-F1
#
_cell.length_a   1.000
_cell.length_b   1.000
_cell.length_c   1.000
_cell.angle_alpha   90.00
_cell.angle_beta   90.00
_cell.angle_gamma   90.00
#
_symmetry.space_group_name_H-M   'P 1'
#
loop_
_entity.id
_entity.type
_entity.pdbx_description
1 polymer ?
#
loop_
_entity_poly.entity_id
_entity_poly.type
_entity_poly.pdbx_seq_one_letter_code
_entity_poly.pdbx_strand_id
1 'polypeptide(L)'
;YSSGIINDYLHLNDQSDKKFSFLDGPITANNPMGVHHAWGRTYKDLWQRFFNMLGYKQRFQNGFDCQGLWVEVEVEKELKIRNKKDIENLIPGNKKASIAKFVQLCKERVKKYSSIQTEQSKKLGYFMDWDNSYYTMSDENNYLIWYFLKTCYQKGWIYKGFDSVPWCPRCETAISQHEMLTEDYKELTHETVFLKLKINDTRLSQDAYKVIKKLKHKFKNIYLLVWTTTPWTIPANVAVGINTKFTYGIWEHKGNDEAVIILEKDENLDNVKRISGNKEISISEYIFSGIEGEFEKKEEVSGTELVGLHYNAPFDSLPLVKNAGKEKP
;
A
#
# COMPACT_ATOMS: atom_id res chain seq x y z
N TYR A 1 2.55 -43.01 12.22
CA TYR A 1 1.13 -42.70 11.96
C TYR A 1 0.30 -43.97 11.84
N SER A 2 0.60 -44.87 10.91
CA SER A 2 -0.12 -46.15 10.72
C SER A 2 -0.13 -47.10 11.93
N SER A 3 0.85 -46.98 12.84
CA SER A 3 0.97 -47.83 14.03
C SER A 3 0.21 -47.33 15.26
N GLY A 4 -0.54 -46.22 15.19
CA GLY A 4 -1.27 -45.66 16.34
C GLY A 4 -0.42 -44.89 17.36
N ILE A 5 0.89 -45.14 17.43
CA ILE A 5 1.83 -44.52 18.39
C ILE A 5 1.73 -43.00 18.48
N ILE A 6 1.50 -42.32 17.34
CA ILE A 6 1.37 -40.87 17.34
C ILE A 6 0.12 -40.46 18.12
N ASN A 7 -1.01 -41.10 17.87
CA ASN A 7 -2.25 -40.82 18.58
C ASN A 7 -2.07 -40.98 20.10
N ASP A 8 -1.45 -42.07 20.53
CA ASP A 8 -1.16 -42.30 21.95
C ASP A 8 -0.24 -41.20 22.53
N TYR A 9 0.74 -40.73 21.75
CA TYR A 9 1.63 -39.64 22.14
C TYR A 9 0.89 -38.30 22.29
N LEU A 10 -0.04 -37.99 21.37
CA LEU A 10 -0.81 -36.73 21.43
C LEU A 10 -1.69 -36.67 22.68
N HIS A 11 -2.21 -37.83 23.12
CA HIS A 11 -3.14 -37.95 24.26
C HIS A 11 -2.47 -38.35 25.58
N LEU A 12 -1.14 -38.52 25.59
CA LEU A 12 -0.36 -39.00 26.74
C LEU A 12 -0.66 -38.24 28.04
N ASN A 13 -0.86 -36.92 27.96
CA ASN A 13 -0.99 -36.03 29.10
C ASN A 13 -2.39 -35.43 29.28
N ASP A 14 -3.44 -36.04 28.70
CA ASP A 14 -4.79 -35.47 28.72
C ASP A 14 -5.38 -35.25 30.12
N GLN A 15 -4.90 -36.00 31.10
CA GLN A 15 -5.31 -35.89 32.51
C GLN A 15 -4.36 -35.03 33.35
N SER A 16 -3.36 -34.39 32.75
CA SER A 16 -2.41 -33.54 33.48
C SER A 16 -3.04 -32.21 33.90
N ASP A 17 -2.75 -31.79 35.13
CA ASP A 17 -3.10 -30.47 35.66
C ASP A 17 -2.20 -29.34 35.10
N LYS A 18 -1.02 -29.68 34.57
CA LYS A 18 -0.11 -28.72 33.93
C LYS A 18 -0.53 -28.49 32.49
N LYS A 19 -0.64 -27.22 32.07
CA LYS A 19 -1.09 -26.86 30.71
C LYS A 19 -0.05 -26.05 29.97
N PHE A 20 0.19 -26.43 28.71
CA PHE A 20 0.94 -25.63 27.76
C PHE A 20 0.01 -25.24 26.62
N SER A 21 -0.04 -23.94 26.31
CA SER A 21 -0.87 -23.40 25.24
C SER A 21 0.01 -23.05 24.05
N PHE A 22 -0.24 -23.71 22.93
CA PHE A 22 0.39 -23.43 21.66
C PHE A 22 -0.69 -23.09 20.63
N LEU A 23 -0.45 -22.02 19.88
CA LEU A 23 -1.31 -21.60 18.77
C LEU A 23 -0.49 -21.67 17.49
N ASP A 24 -0.85 -22.60 16.61
CA ASP A 24 -0.19 -22.71 15.32
C ASP A 24 -0.64 -21.55 14.41
N GLY A 25 0.31 -20.70 14.02
CA GLY A 25 0.07 -19.74 12.94
C GLY A 25 -0.27 -20.50 11.66
N PRO A 26 -1.47 -20.30 11.08
CA PRO A 26 -1.97 -21.16 10.00
C PRO A 26 -1.13 -20.98 8.74
N ILE A 27 -0.84 -22.07 8.04
CA ILE A 27 -0.18 -22.02 6.73
C ILE A 27 -1.21 -21.71 5.65
N THR A 28 -0.89 -20.83 4.70
CA THR A 28 -1.77 -20.63 3.54
C THR A 28 -1.82 -21.89 2.67
N ALA A 29 -3.02 -22.42 2.45
CA ALA A 29 -3.25 -23.66 1.71
C ALA A 29 -3.32 -23.42 0.19
N ASN A 30 -2.31 -22.74 -0.38
CA ASN A 30 -2.31 -22.35 -1.79
C ASN A 30 -1.25 -23.06 -2.65
N ASN A 31 -0.16 -23.57 -2.06
CA ASN A 31 0.98 -24.17 -2.75
C ASN A 31 1.67 -25.26 -1.90
N PRO A 32 2.52 -26.14 -2.47
CA PRO A 32 3.30 -27.09 -1.68
C PRO A 32 4.27 -26.37 -0.73
N MET A 33 4.65 -27.02 0.36
CA MET A 33 5.63 -26.46 1.30
C MET A 33 7.03 -26.33 0.67
N GLY A 34 7.61 -25.14 0.76
CA GLY A 34 9.05 -24.90 0.56
C GLY A 34 9.88 -25.08 1.85
N VAL A 35 11.21 -25.11 1.73
CA VAL A 35 12.16 -25.34 2.85
C VAL A 35 11.96 -24.38 4.03
N HIS A 36 11.61 -23.12 3.78
CA HIS A 36 11.34 -22.15 4.84
C HIS A 36 10.18 -22.58 5.77
N HIS A 37 9.19 -23.31 5.25
CA HIS A 37 8.12 -23.88 6.08
C HIS A 37 8.63 -24.99 6.99
N ALA A 38 9.57 -25.81 6.50
CA ALA A 38 10.16 -26.88 7.29
C ALA A 38 10.89 -26.30 8.51
N TRP A 39 11.60 -25.19 8.34
CA TRP A 39 12.28 -24.52 9.44
C TRP A 39 11.31 -24.09 10.56
N GLY A 40 10.26 -23.35 10.20
CA GLY A 40 9.26 -22.89 11.16
C GLY A 40 8.52 -24.05 11.85
N ARG A 41 8.15 -25.08 11.09
CA ARG A 41 7.46 -26.27 11.63
C ARG A 41 8.35 -27.10 12.56
N THR A 42 9.64 -27.23 12.27
CA THR A 42 10.59 -27.93 13.17
C THR A 42 10.68 -27.25 14.53
N TYR A 43 10.74 -25.91 14.59
CA TYR A 43 10.75 -25.21 15.88
C TYR A 43 9.45 -25.35 16.65
N LYS A 44 8.31 -25.30 15.95
CA LYS A 44 7.00 -25.51 16.57
C LYS A 44 6.88 -26.92 17.17
N ASP A 45 7.31 -27.94 16.43
CA ASP A 45 7.35 -29.33 16.87
C ASP A 45 8.25 -29.54 18.10
N LEU A 46 9.45 -28.93 18.10
CA LEU A 46 10.41 -29.03 19.19
C LEU A 46 9.78 -28.63 20.53
N TRP A 47 9.12 -27.48 20.58
CA TRP A 47 8.52 -26.98 21.82
C TRP A 47 7.35 -27.84 22.28
N GLN A 48 6.46 -28.23 21.36
CA GLN A 48 5.35 -29.10 21.73
C GLN A 48 5.84 -30.44 22.29
N ARG A 49 6.84 -31.06 21.66
CA ARG A 49 7.45 -32.29 22.17
C ARG A 49 8.09 -32.10 23.54
N PHE A 50 8.87 -31.03 23.71
CA PHE A 50 9.53 -30.71 24.96
C PHE A 50 8.52 -30.61 26.12
N PHE A 51 7.46 -29.82 25.94
CA PHE A 51 6.42 -29.69 26.96
C PHE A 51 5.61 -30.98 27.15
N ASN A 52 5.43 -31.80 26.10
CA ASN A 52 4.76 -33.09 26.25
C ASN A 52 5.60 -34.04 27.12
N MET A 53 6.91 -34.07 26.90
CA MET A 53 7.82 -34.90 27.69
C MET A 53 7.95 -34.44 29.15
N LEU A 54 7.70 -33.16 29.43
CA LEU A 54 7.61 -32.64 30.79
C LEU A 54 6.23 -32.88 31.46
N GLY A 55 5.31 -33.56 30.78
CA GLY A 55 4.01 -33.93 31.31
C GLY A 55 2.94 -32.84 31.21
N TYR A 56 3.06 -31.88 30.28
CA TYR A 56 2.05 -30.85 30.08
C TYR A 56 0.94 -31.32 29.14
N LYS A 57 -0.31 -31.10 29.53
CA LYS A 57 -1.47 -31.17 28.64
C LYS A 57 -1.41 -30.03 27.62
N GLN A 58 -1.61 -30.33 26.34
CA GLN A 58 -1.56 -29.34 25.27
C GLN A 58 -2.41 -29.77 24.07
N ARG A 59 -2.58 -28.85 23.12
CA ARG A 59 -3.25 -29.13 21.83
C ARG A 59 -2.20 -29.28 20.75
N PHE A 60 -2.30 -30.38 20.01
CA PHE A 60 -1.52 -30.63 18.81
C PHE A 60 -2.33 -30.26 17.57
N GLN A 61 -2.73 -29.00 17.44
CA GLN A 61 -3.63 -28.56 16.37
C GLN A 61 -2.90 -27.71 15.32
N ASN A 62 -2.99 -28.12 14.05
CA ASN A 62 -2.49 -27.35 12.90
C ASN A 62 -3.59 -26.43 12.34
N GLY A 63 -3.19 -25.30 11.76
CA GLY A 63 -4.07 -24.38 11.06
C GLY A 63 -3.81 -24.29 9.55
N PHE A 64 -4.89 -24.16 8.77
CA PHE A 64 -4.84 -23.78 7.36
C PHE A 64 -5.55 -22.46 7.12
N ASP A 65 -4.83 -21.52 6.51
CA ASP A 65 -5.41 -20.29 5.99
C ASP A 65 -5.88 -20.52 4.55
N CYS A 66 -7.19 -20.30 4.35
CA CYS A 66 -7.97 -20.79 3.24
C CYS A 66 -8.61 -19.67 2.41
N GLN A 67 -8.48 -18.41 2.84
CA GLN A 67 -9.19 -17.28 2.25
C GLN A 67 -8.22 -16.21 1.74
N GLY A 68 -8.74 -15.24 0.99
CA GLY A 68 -7.98 -14.07 0.55
C GLY A 68 -7.19 -14.26 -0.74
N LEU A 69 -6.47 -13.20 -1.08
CA LEU A 69 -5.89 -12.98 -2.41
C LEU A 69 -4.90 -14.07 -2.83
N TRP A 70 -4.13 -14.62 -1.88
CA TRP A 70 -3.13 -15.67 -2.13
C TRP A 70 -3.71 -16.98 -2.68
N VAL A 71 -4.98 -17.27 -2.40
CA VAL A 71 -5.69 -18.42 -2.97
C VAL A 71 -6.35 -18.03 -4.28
N GLU A 72 -7.06 -16.89 -4.30
CA GLU A 72 -7.81 -16.42 -5.45
C GLU A 72 -6.92 -16.21 -6.67
N VAL A 73 -5.76 -15.57 -6.51
CA VAL A 73 -4.82 -15.28 -7.60
C VAL A 73 -4.25 -16.53 -8.24
N GLU A 74 -4.05 -17.60 -7.48
CA GLU A 74 -3.58 -18.86 -8.05
C GLU A 74 -4.67 -19.56 -8.87
N VAL A 75 -5.93 -19.47 -8.44
CA VAL A 75 -7.08 -19.94 -9.23
C VAL A 75 -7.25 -19.08 -10.48
N GLU A 76 -7.09 -17.75 -10.37
CA GLU A 76 -7.09 -16.84 -11.52
C GLU A 76 -6.04 -17.24 -12.56
N LYS A 77 -4.80 -17.54 -12.11
CA LYS A 77 -3.72 -18.00 -13.00
C LYS A 77 -4.06 -19.30 -13.71
N GLU A 78 -4.59 -20.28 -12.99
CA GLU A 78 -5.02 -21.57 -13.56
C GLU A 78 -6.11 -21.40 -14.62
N LEU A 79 -7.04 -20.46 -14.39
CA LEU A 79 -8.13 -20.14 -15.30
C LEU A 79 -7.76 -19.08 -16.35
N LYS A 80 -6.54 -18.53 -16.30
CA LYS A 80 -6.06 -17.41 -17.15
C LYS A 80 -6.96 -16.17 -17.10
N ILE A 81 -7.55 -15.91 -15.94
CA ILE A 81 -8.36 -14.73 -15.63
C ILE A 81 -7.46 -13.50 -15.56
N ARG A 82 -7.90 -12.39 -16.16
CA ARG A 82 -7.12 -11.14 -16.23
C ARG A 82 -7.71 -10.00 -15.42
N ASN A 83 -9.02 -10.03 -15.17
CA ASN A 83 -9.74 -8.97 -14.47
C ASN A 83 -10.98 -9.54 -13.77
N LYS A 84 -11.62 -8.75 -12.89
CA LYS A 84 -12.79 -9.22 -12.12
C LYS A 84 -13.99 -9.60 -13.00
N LYS A 85 -14.17 -8.95 -14.15
CA LYS A 85 -15.30 -9.27 -15.05
C LYS A 85 -15.19 -10.68 -15.61
N ASP A 86 -13.99 -11.23 -15.79
CA ASP A 86 -13.84 -12.61 -16.24
C ASP A 86 -14.40 -13.58 -15.20
N ILE A 87 -14.17 -13.32 -13.89
CA ILE A 87 -14.78 -14.08 -12.79
C ILE A 87 -16.30 -13.98 -12.85
N GLU A 88 -16.85 -12.77 -13.05
CA GLU A 88 -18.29 -12.55 -13.12
C GLU A 88 -18.96 -13.24 -14.32
N ASN A 89 -18.19 -13.60 -15.35
CA ASN A 89 -18.65 -14.22 -16.59
C ASN A 89 -18.29 -15.71 -16.73
N LEU A 90 -17.78 -16.37 -15.68
CA LEU A 90 -17.54 -17.83 -15.71
C LEU A 90 -18.78 -18.63 -16.10
N ILE A 91 -19.96 -18.13 -15.71
CA ILE A 91 -21.27 -18.63 -16.15
C ILE A 91 -21.97 -17.48 -16.89
N PRO A 92 -22.07 -17.53 -18.23
CA PRO A 92 -22.65 -16.46 -19.04
C PRO A 92 -24.05 -16.07 -18.56
N GLY A 93 -24.27 -14.77 -18.35
CA GLY A 93 -25.55 -14.22 -17.94
C GLY A 93 -25.93 -14.43 -16.47
N ASN A 94 -25.07 -15.05 -15.65
CA ASN A 94 -25.37 -15.30 -14.24
C ASN A 94 -24.19 -15.02 -13.30
N LYS A 95 -23.97 -13.74 -13.00
CA LYS A 95 -22.92 -13.25 -12.10
C LYS A 95 -22.85 -13.99 -10.76
N LYS A 96 -24.00 -14.26 -10.12
CA LYS A 96 -24.04 -14.93 -8.81
C LYS A 96 -23.54 -16.37 -8.91
N ALA A 97 -23.97 -17.09 -9.95
CA ALA A 97 -23.51 -18.46 -10.18
C ALA A 97 -22.03 -18.48 -10.56
N SER A 98 -21.54 -17.51 -11.33
CA SER A 98 -20.11 -17.36 -11.65
C SER A 98 -19.25 -17.18 -10.40
N ILE A 99 -19.66 -16.29 -9.49
CA ILE A 99 -18.97 -16.08 -8.21
C ILE A 99 -19.00 -17.36 -7.37
N ALA A 100 -20.15 -18.03 -7.27
CA ALA A 100 -20.26 -19.29 -6.53
C ALA A 100 -19.33 -20.37 -7.10
N LYS A 101 -19.23 -20.46 -8.44
CA LYS A 101 -18.31 -21.38 -9.12
C LYS A 101 -16.86 -21.05 -8.82
N PHE A 102 -16.48 -19.77 -8.84
CA PHE A 102 -15.12 -19.34 -8.50
C PHE A 102 -14.76 -19.67 -7.04
N VAL A 103 -15.64 -19.35 -6.09
CA VAL A 103 -15.45 -19.70 -4.67
C VAL A 103 -15.27 -21.21 -4.48
N GLN A 104 -16.04 -22.02 -5.22
CA GLN A 104 -15.91 -23.47 -5.17
C GLN A 104 -14.54 -23.95 -5.68
N LEU A 105 -14.02 -23.36 -6.75
CA LEU A 105 -12.68 -23.66 -7.26
C LEU A 105 -11.59 -23.26 -6.24
N CYS A 106 -11.73 -22.13 -5.55
CA CYS A 106 -10.84 -21.75 -4.46
C CYS A 106 -10.87 -22.77 -3.31
N LYS A 107 -12.06 -23.24 -2.90
CA LYS A 107 -12.20 -24.29 -1.88
C LYS A 107 -11.58 -25.61 -2.31
N GLU A 108 -11.71 -25.99 -3.58
CA GLU A 108 -11.08 -27.20 -4.14
C GLU A 108 -9.56 -27.10 -4.14
N ARG A 109 -9.02 -25.92 -4.49
CA ARG A 109 -7.59 -25.64 -4.39
C ARG A 109 -7.09 -25.79 -2.95
N VAL A 110 -7.78 -25.17 -1.99
CA VAL A 110 -7.46 -25.28 -0.56
C VAL A 110 -7.39 -26.74 -0.12
N LYS A 111 -8.43 -27.54 -0.44
CA LYS A 111 -8.46 -28.97 -0.08
C LYS A 111 -7.28 -29.74 -0.67
N LYS A 112 -6.95 -29.49 -1.94
CA LYS A 112 -5.81 -30.12 -2.63
C LYS A 112 -4.50 -29.80 -1.91
N TYR A 113 -4.20 -28.51 -1.68
CA TYR A 113 -2.91 -28.12 -1.13
C TYR A 113 -2.81 -28.34 0.38
N SER A 114 -3.89 -28.22 1.15
CA SER A 114 -3.87 -28.63 2.56
C SER A 114 -3.54 -30.11 2.70
N SER A 115 -4.08 -30.97 1.83
CA SER A 115 -3.75 -32.41 1.82
C SER A 115 -2.27 -32.65 1.50
N ILE A 116 -1.73 -31.98 0.47
CA ILE A 116 -0.31 -32.06 0.12
C ILE A 116 0.57 -31.60 1.28
N GLN A 117 0.26 -30.45 1.89
CA GLN A 117 1.01 -29.87 3.00
C GLN A 117 0.95 -30.74 4.26
N THR A 118 -0.19 -31.37 4.54
CA THR A 118 -0.33 -32.37 5.62
C THR A 118 0.63 -33.54 5.39
N GLU A 119 0.64 -34.14 4.19
CA GLU A 119 1.52 -35.27 3.90
C GLU A 119 3.01 -34.88 3.92
N GLN A 120 3.36 -33.70 3.43
CA GLN A 120 4.71 -33.16 3.55
C GLN A 120 5.11 -32.92 5.01
N SER A 121 4.19 -32.47 5.87
CA SER A 121 4.45 -32.24 7.30
C SER A 121 4.60 -33.55 8.07
N LYS A 122 3.79 -34.56 7.76
CA LYS A 122 3.96 -35.92 8.30
C LYS A 122 5.33 -36.50 7.94
N LYS A 123 5.79 -36.31 6.69
CA LYS A 123 7.12 -36.74 6.24
C LYS A 123 8.27 -36.00 6.94
N LEU A 124 8.07 -34.73 7.29
CA LEU A 124 9.02 -33.96 8.11
C LEU A 124 9.10 -34.47 9.55
N GLY A 125 8.11 -35.26 10.01
CA GLY A 125 8.02 -35.73 11.38
C GLY A 125 7.29 -34.76 12.31
N TYR A 126 6.59 -33.76 11.79
CA TYR A 126 5.81 -32.82 12.61
C TYR A 126 4.61 -33.54 13.23
N PHE A 127 4.49 -33.55 14.56
CA PHE A 127 3.40 -34.24 15.25
C PHE A 127 2.22 -33.32 15.49
N MET A 128 1.13 -33.60 14.79
CA MET A 128 -0.14 -32.90 14.93
C MET A 128 -1.31 -33.89 14.84
N ASP A 129 -2.43 -33.51 15.44
CA ASP A 129 -3.75 -34.06 15.19
C ASP A 129 -4.25 -33.55 13.82
N TRP A 130 -3.77 -34.22 12.78
CA TRP A 130 -4.02 -33.82 11.39
C TRP A 130 -5.51 -33.89 11.02
N ASP A 131 -6.25 -34.83 11.60
CA ASP A 131 -7.67 -35.04 11.34
C ASP A 131 -8.54 -33.94 11.97
N ASN A 132 -7.99 -33.20 12.94
CA ASN A 132 -8.64 -32.08 13.63
C ASN A 132 -7.96 -30.73 13.35
N SER A 133 -7.36 -30.57 12.17
CA SER A 133 -6.83 -29.28 11.72
C SER A 133 -7.96 -28.25 11.60
N TYR A 134 -7.70 -26.99 11.98
CA TYR A 134 -8.67 -25.92 11.77
C TYR A 134 -8.47 -25.26 10.40
N TYR A 135 -9.57 -24.86 9.78
CA TYR A 135 -9.59 -24.23 8.45
C TYR A 135 -10.26 -22.88 8.56
N THR A 136 -9.63 -21.82 8.04
CA THR A 136 -10.24 -20.49 8.15
C THR A 136 -11.54 -20.37 7.36
N MET A 137 -11.79 -21.26 6.39
CA MET A 137 -13.04 -21.34 5.61
C MET A 137 -14.18 -22.12 6.31
N SER A 138 -13.97 -22.67 7.51
CA SER A 138 -15.02 -23.42 8.22
C SER A 138 -16.16 -22.52 8.68
N ASP A 139 -17.34 -23.08 8.85
CA ASP A 139 -18.50 -22.33 9.31
C ASP A 139 -18.27 -21.79 10.73
N GLU A 140 -17.69 -22.60 11.62
CA GLU A 140 -17.37 -22.19 13.00
C GLU A 140 -16.44 -20.98 13.02
N ASN A 141 -15.38 -20.99 12.20
CA ASN A 141 -14.45 -19.87 12.12
C ASN A 141 -15.12 -18.62 11.55
N ASN A 142 -15.94 -18.76 10.50
CA ASN A 142 -16.69 -17.64 9.92
C ASN A 142 -17.67 -17.02 10.93
N TYR A 143 -18.38 -17.85 11.71
CA TYR A 143 -19.28 -17.36 12.77
C TYR A 143 -18.52 -16.61 13.87
N LEU A 144 -17.33 -17.09 14.27
CA LEU A 144 -16.48 -16.39 15.23
C LEU A 144 -15.96 -15.05 14.70
N ILE A 145 -15.56 -14.99 13.42
CA ILE A 145 -15.19 -13.74 12.76
C ILE A 145 -16.37 -12.77 12.75
N TRP A 146 -17.57 -13.23 12.40
CA TRP A 146 -18.78 -12.39 12.41
C TRP A 146 -19.11 -11.86 13.80
N TYR A 147 -18.97 -12.70 14.82
CA TYR A 147 -19.15 -12.28 16.21
C TYR A 147 -18.13 -11.20 16.62
N PHE A 148 -16.86 -11.38 16.24
CA PHE A 148 -15.81 -10.40 16.47
C PHE A 148 -16.11 -9.06 15.77
N LEU A 149 -16.44 -9.09 14.47
CA LEU A 149 -16.78 -7.89 13.70
C LEU A 149 -18.01 -7.18 14.29
N LYS A 150 -19.05 -7.92 14.69
CA LYS A 150 -20.21 -7.37 15.39
C LYS A 150 -19.82 -6.68 16.68
N THR A 151 -18.92 -7.28 17.47
CA THR A 151 -18.43 -6.69 18.72
C THR A 151 -17.67 -5.39 18.46
N CYS A 152 -16.78 -5.37 17.46
CA CYS A 152 -16.04 -4.17 17.07
C CYS A 152 -17.00 -3.06 16.58
N TYR A 153 -18.01 -3.42 15.79
CA TYR A 153 -19.04 -2.49 15.36
C TYR A 153 -19.84 -1.90 16.52
N GLN A 154 -20.29 -2.73 17.47
CA GLN A 154 -21.02 -2.29 18.67
C GLN A 154 -20.20 -1.36 19.57
N LYS A 155 -18.86 -1.49 19.55
CA LYS A 155 -17.93 -0.60 20.25
C LYS A 155 -17.56 0.66 19.45
N GLY A 156 -18.07 0.82 18.24
CA GLY A 156 -17.74 1.95 17.36
C GLY A 156 -16.34 1.89 16.74
N TRP A 157 -15.69 0.73 16.73
CA TRP A 157 -14.35 0.55 16.16
C TRP A 157 -14.35 0.29 14.65
N ILE A 158 -15.50 -0.06 14.08
CA ILE A 158 -15.69 -0.22 12.62
C ILE A 158 -16.53 0.95 12.12
N TYR A 159 -16.00 1.65 11.12
CA TYR A 159 -16.68 2.77 10.46
C TYR A 159 -16.49 2.69 8.94
N LYS A 160 -17.30 3.45 8.21
CA LYS A 160 -17.19 3.62 6.76
C LYS A 160 -16.84 5.08 6.46
N GLY A 161 -15.77 5.29 5.72
CA GLY A 161 -15.30 6.63 5.32
C GLY A 161 -14.65 6.61 3.94
N PHE A 162 -14.24 7.79 3.48
CA PHE A 162 -13.41 7.96 2.30
C PHE A 162 -12.00 8.26 2.76
N ASP A 163 -11.02 7.58 2.17
CA ASP A 163 -9.60 7.76 2.48
C ASP A 163 -8.76 7.46 1.23
N SER A 164 -7.53 7.96 1.22
CA SER A 164 -6.52 7.61 0.23
C SER A 164 -5.78 6.36 0.71
N VAL A 165 -5.95 5.25 -0.03
CA VAL A 165 -5.39 3.95 0.33
C VAL A 165 -4.54 3.39 -0.80
N PRO A 166 -3.51 2.58 -0.51
CA PRO A 166 -2.83 1.78 -1.53
C PRO A 166 -3.84 0.94 -2.31
N TRP A 167 -3.76 0.96 -3.63
CA TRP A 167 -4.72 0.30 -4.51
C TRP A 167 -4.00 -0.52 -5.57
N CYS A 168 -4.39 -1.79 -5.71
CA CYS A 168 -3.92 -2.62 -6.81
C CYS A 168 -4.90 -2.55 -7.99
N PRO A 169 -4.50 -2.00 -9.15
CA PRO A 169 -5.39 -1.90 -10.31
C PRO A 169 -5.71 -3.27 -10.93
N ARG A 170 -4.84 -4.28 -10.76
CA ARG A 170 -5.09 -5.65 -11.25
C ARG A 170 -6.10 -6.39 -10.38
N CYS A 171 -5.91 -6.35 -9.06
CA CYS A 171 -6.80 -7.00 -8.11
C CYS A 171 -8.09 -6.19 -7.88
N GLU A 172 -8.15 -4.94 -8.37
CA GLU A 172 -9.26 -4.01 -8.23
C GLU A 172 -9.72 -3.88 -6.76
N THR A 173 -8.76 -3.79 -5.82
CA THR A 173 -9.04 -3.66 -4.38
C THR A 173 -7.96 -2.86 -3.66
N ALA A 174 -8.33 -2.28 -2.52
CA ALA A 174 -7.39 -1.65 -1.59
C ALA A 174 -6.50 -2.71 -0.93
N ILE A 175 -5.28 -2.34 -0.60
CA ILE A 175 -4.26 -3.17 0.05
C ILE A 175 -3.86 -2.52 1.38
N SER A 176 -3.71 -3.34 2.42
CA SER A 176 -3.25 -2.87 3.73
C SER A 176 -1.76 -2.53 3.74
N GLN A 177 -1.33 -1.69 4.67
CA GLN A 177 0.10 -1.36 4.82
C GLN A 177 0.97 -2.60 5.05
N HIS A 178 0.48 -3.59 5.81
CA HIS A 178 1.24 -4.80 6.09
C HIS A 178 1.49 -5.62 4.82
N GLU A 179 0.50 -5.74 3.94
CA GLU A 179 0.67 -6.42 2.65
C GLU A 179 1.70 -5.69 1.76
N MET A 180 1.71 -4.36 1.78
CA MET A 180 2.69 -3.55 1.03
C MET A 180 4.11 -3.65 1.59
N LEU A 181 4.28 -3.80 2.91
CA LEU A 181 5.60 -3.90 3.54
C LEU A 181 6.20 -5.31 3.46
N THR A 182 5.36 -6.34 3.34
CA THR A 182 5.80 -7.73 3.21
C THR A 182 6.13 -8.13 1.78
N GLU A 183 5.58 -7.41 0.79
CA GLU A 183 6.01 -7.55 -0.60
C GLU A 183 7.15 -6.58 -0.88
N ASP A 184 8.28 -7.09 -1.38
CA ASP A 184 9.48 -6.28 -1.59
C ASP A 184 9.21 -5.13 -2.56
N TYR A 185 9.58 -3.91 -2.14
CA TYR A 185 9.66 -2.75 -3.02
C TYR A 185 10.55 -3.08 -4.23
N LYS A 186 10.11 -2.63 -5.40
CA LYS A 186 10.87 -2.79 -6.64
C LYS A 186 11.45 -1.45 -7.04
N GLU A 187 12.71 -1.46 -7.45
CA GLU A 187 13.29 -0.31 -8.14
C GLU A 187 12.61 -0.14 -9.50
N LEU A 188 12.08 1.06 -9.74
CA LEU A 188 11.38 1.43 -10.95
C LEU A 188 11.89 2.78 -11.44
N THR A 189 12.00 2.92 -12.75
CA THR A 189 12.28 4.21 -13.39
C THR A 189 10.95 4.89 -13.70
N HIS A 190 10.79 6.13 -13.24
CA HIS A 190 9.62 6.96 -13.52
C HIS A 190 9.99 8.11 -14.45
N GLU A 191 9.08 8.44 -15.37
CA GLU A 191 9.13 9.73 -16.06
C GLU A 191 8.79 10.83 -15.05
N THR A 192 9.64 11.85 -15.02
CA THR A 192 9.50 13.01 -14.15
C THR A 192 9.18 14.23 -14.98
N VAL A 193 8.31 15.10 -14.48
CA VAL A 193 7.93 16.33 -15.18
C VAL A 193 7.97 17.54 -14.26
N PHE A 194 8.35 18.67 -14.82
CA PHE A 194 8.22 19.98 -14.21
C PHE A 194 7.09 20.74 -14.91
N LEU A 195 6.15 21.30 -14.14
CA LEU A 195 4.98 22.00 -14.62
C LEU A 195 5.02 23.47 -14.19
N LYS A 196 4.82 24.37 -15.15
CA LYS A 196 4.57 25.80 -14.88
C LYS A 196 3.09 26.02 -14.61
N LEU A 197 2.73 26.41 -13.39
CA LEU A 197 1.38 26.81 -13.01
C LEU A 197 1.27 28.33 -12.99
N LYS A 198 0.51 28.91 -13.93
CA LYS A 198 0.43 30.36 -14.10
C LYS A 198 -0.31 31.01 -12.93
N ILE A 199 0.30 31.98 -12.27
CA ILE A 199 -0.36 32.74 -11.20
C ILE A 199 -1.56 33.51 -11.76
N ASN A 200 -2.67 33.41 -11.05
CA ASN A 200 -3.90 34.13 -11.28
C ASN A 200 -4.05 35.22 -10.21
N ASP A 201 -4.09 36.49 -10.62
CA ASP A 201 -4.12 37.64 -9.74
C ASP A 201 -5.53 38.13 -9.41
N THR A 202 -6.57 37.39 -9.82
CA THR A 202 -7.97 37.78 -9.55
C THR A 202 -8.36 37.67 -8.08
N ARG A 203 -7.70 36.78 -7.32
CA ARG A 203 -7.97 36.56 -5.90
C ARG A 203 -6.67 36.16 -5.22
N LEU A 204 -6.18 37.02 -4.33
CA LEU A 204 -4.92 36.84 -3.60
C LEU A 204 -5.09 37.20 -2.13
N SER A 205 -4.32 36.58 -1.24
CA SER A 205 -4.14 37.08 0.12
C SER A 205 -3.41 38.43 0.11
N GLN A 206 -3.46 39.19 1.21
CA GLN A 206 -2.79 40.50 1.28
C GLN A 206 -1.27 40.39 1.06
N ASP A 207 -0.64 39.36 1.61
CA ASP A 207 0.81 39.17 1.50
C ASP A 207 1.19 38.66 0.11
N ALA A 208 0.44 37.69 -0.43
CA ALA A 208 0.62 37.23 -1.81
C ALA A 208 0.43 38.37 -2.82
N TYR A 209 -0.54 39.28 -2.59
CA TYR A 209 -0.75 40.44 -3.44
C TYR A 209 0.47 41.38 -3.48
N LYS A 210 1.15 41.61 -2.34
CA LYS A 210 2.36 42.45 -2.31
C LYS A 210 3.46 41.86 -3.19
N VAL A 211 3.70 40.55 -3.10
CA VAL A 211 4.68 39.82 -3.91
C VAL A 211 4.32 39.93 -5.39
N ILE A 212 3.10 39.55 -5.78
CA ILE A 212 2.69 39.52 -7.18
C ILE A 212 2.63 40.91 -7.79
N LYS A 213 2.18 41.93 -7.06
CA LYS A 213 2.18 43.32 -7.53
C LYS A 213 3.59 43.80 -7.87
N LYS A 214 4.57 43.52 -7.00
CA LYS A 214 5.98 43.85 -7.25
C LYS A 214 6.51 43.17 -8.50
N LEU A 215 6.19 41.90 -8.71
CA LEU A 215 6.67 41.11 -9.85
C LEU A 215 5.99 41.50 -11.17
N LYS A 216 4.71 41.85 -11.18
CA LYS A 216 3.99 42.26 -12.40
C LYS A 216 4.51 43.55 -13.03
N HIS A 217 5.24 44.38 -12.27
CA HIS A 217 5.93 45.55 -12.84
C HIS A 217 7.16 45.15 -13.68
N LYS A 218 7.70 43.94 -13.48
CA LYS A 218 8.92 43.45 -14.13
C LYS A 218 8.67 42.30 -15.10
N PHE A 219 7.62 41.50 -14.87
CA PHE A 219 7.35 40.27 -15.61
C PHE A 219 5.88 40.20 -16.05
N LYS A 220 5.65 39.89 -17.32
CA LYS A 220 4.30 39.70 -17.86
C LYS A 220 3.64 38.41 -17.36
N ASN A 221 4.40 37.32 -17.24
CA ASN A 221 3.90 36.04 -16.75
C ASN A 221 4.71 35.57 -15.54
N ILE A 222 4.00 35.10 -14.51
CA ILE A 222 4.60 34.57 -13.28
C ILE A 222 4.04 33.17 -13.07
N TYR A 223 4.90 32.20 -12.76
CA TYR A 223 4.53 30.80 -12.60
C TYR A 223 5.05 30.23 -11.29
N LEU A 224 4.31 29.30 -10.69
CA LEU A 224 4.88 28.33 -9.75
C LEU A 224 5.46 27.19 -10.57
N LEU A 225 6.70 26.80 -10.29
CA LEU A 225 7.33 25.62 -10.90
C LEU A 225 7.19 24.44 -9.96
N VAL A 226 6.41 23.43 -10.37
CA VAL A 226 6.06 22.26 -9.56
C VAL A 226 6.64 20.99 -10.20
N TRP A 227 7.06 20.04 -9.38
CA TRP A 227 7.66 18.77 -9.80
C TRP A 227 6.77 17.58 -9.43
N THR A 228 6.69 16.57 -10.30
CA THR A 228 6.05 15.28 -9.97
C THR A 228 6.65 14.12 -10.77
N THR A 229 6.72 12.94 -10.15
CA THR A 229 7.04 11.64 -10.78
C THR A 229 5.80 10.89 -11.26
N THR A 230 4.61 11.46 -11.06
CA THR A 230 3.32 10.84 -11.40
C THR A 230 2.49 11.76 -12.31
N PRO A 231 2.85 11.91 -13.60
CA PRO A 231 2.16 12.82 -14.53
C PRO A 231 0.64 12.57 -14.62
N TRP A 232 0.21 11.32 -14.43
CA TRP A 232 -1.19 10.92 -14.45
C TRP A 232 -2.04 11.55 -13.32
N THR A 233 -1.42 12.15 -12.30
CA THR A 233 -2.11 12.87 -11.21
C THR A 233 -2.40 14.34 -11.56
N ILE A 234 -1.74 14.90 -12.58
CA ILE A 234 -1.88 16.32 -12.98
C ILE A 234 -3.35 16.69 -13.30
N PRO A 235 -4.14 15.85 -13.99
CA PRO A 235 -5.55 16.15 -14.24
C PRO A 235 -6.42 16.27 -12.97
N ALA A 236 -5.96 15.75 -11.84
CA ALA A 236 -6.66 15.81 -10.55
C ALA A 236 -6.06 16.86 -9.59
N ASN A 237 -5.24 17.79 -10.09
CA ASN A 237 -4.67 18.86 -9.27
C ASN A 237 -5.79 19.79 -8.72
N VAL A 238 -5.77 20.03 -7.41
CA VAL A 238 -6.73 20.90 -6.72
C VAL A 238 -6.06 21.99 -5.88
N ALA A 239 -4.80 21.79 -5.48
CA ALA A 239 -4.02 22.73 -4.71
C ALA A 239 -2.51 22.51 -4.94
N VAL A 240 -1.70 23.49 -4.53
CA VAL A 240 -0.25 23.38 -4.38
C VAL A 240 0.08 23.57 -2.91
N GLY A 241 0.77 22.59 -2.32
CA GLY A 241 1.27 22.69 -0.95
C GLY A 241 2.55 23.56 -0.91
N ILE A 242 2.55 24.57 -0.05
CA ILE A 242 3.71 25.42 0.23
C ILE A 242 4.10 25.22 1.70
N ASN A 243 5.38 25.00 1.97
CA ASN A 243 5.89 24.96 3.33
C ASN A 243 6.24 26.38 3.77
N THR A 244 5.54 26.88 4.79
CA THR A 244 5.70 28.26 5.27
C THR A 244 7.06 28.56 5.90
N LYS A 245 7.81 27.53 6.30
CA LYS A 245 9.16 27.68 6.88
C LYS A 245 10.26 27.78 5.83
N PHE A 246 9.97 27.40 4.58
CA PHE A 246 10.98 27.32 3.53
C PHE A 246 11.10 28.64 2.78
N THR A 247 12.25 28.82 2.13
CA THR A 247 12.51 29.98 1.27
C THR A 247 12.41 29.56 -0.18
N TYR A 248 11.72 30.38 -0.96
CA TYR A 248 11.49 30.17 -2.37
C TYR A 248 12.23 31.26 -3.16
N GLY A 249 12.72 30.89 -4.34
CA GLY A 249 13.48 31.77 -5.23
C GLY A 249 12.58 32.23 -6.36
N ILE A 250 12.71 33.52 -6.71
CA ILE A 250 12.08 34.11 -7.88
C ILE A 250 13.16 34.23 -8.96
N TRP A 251 12.98 33.47 -10.03
CA TRP A 251 13.94 33.34 -11.12
C TRP A 251 13.35 33.89 -12.41
N GLU A 252 14.08 34.78 -13.08
CA GLU A 252 13.74 35.25 -14.42
C GLU A 252 14.16 34.20 -15.44
N HIS A 253 13.26 33.85 -16.36
CA HIS A 253 13.62 33.13 -17.57
C HIS A 253 14.03 34.15 -18.65
N LYS A 254 15.34 34.24 -18.91
CA LYS A 254 15.90 35.27 -19.81
C LYS A 254 15.27 35.18 -21.19
N GLY A 255 14.92 36.35 -21.73
CA GLY A 255 14.38 36.49 -23.08
C GLY A 255 12.88 36.28 -23.23
N ASN A 256 12.17 35.87 -22.17
CA ASN A 256 10.74 35.52 -22.27
C ASN A 256 9.79 36.37 -21.41
N ASP A 257 10.30 37.36 -20.66
CA ASP A 257 9.50 38.21 -19.75
C ASP A 257 8.64 37.37 -18.76
N GLU A 258 9.22 36.23 -18.34
CA GLU A 258 8.60 35.28 -17.43
C GLU A 258 9.43 35.13 -16.15
N ALA A 259 8.73 35.02 -15.02
CA ALA A 259 9.34 34.61 -13.77
C ALA A 259 8.77 33.26 -13.30
N VAL A 260 9.63 32.44 -12.70
CA VAL A 260 9.25 31.20 -12.02
C VAL A 260 9.58 31.29 -10.53
N ILE A 261 8.68 30.78 -9.70
CA ILE A 261 8.87 30.65 -8.25
C ILE A 261 9.07 29.17 -7.95
N ILE A 262 10.19 28.83 -7.32
CA ILE A 262 10.57 27.45 -6.97
C ILE A 262 11.24 27.40 -5.60
N LEU A 263 11.25 26.22 -4.97
CA LEU A 263 11.99 25.97 -3.74
C LEU A 263 13.47 26.36 -3.93
N GLU A 264 14.00 27.14 -2.99
CA GLU A 264 15.39 27.63 -3.03
C GLU A 264 16.20 27.09 -1.87
N LYS A 265 15.62 27.11 -0.66
CA LYS A 265 16.24 26.61 0.58
C LYS A 265 15.20 25.94 1.45
N ASP A 266 15.59 24.84 2.09
CA ASP A 266 14.81 24.20 3.13
C ASP A 266 15.70 23.61 4.22
N GLU A 267 15.09 23.31 5.37
CA GLU A 267 15.80 22.92 6.59
C GLU A 267 16.58 21.58 6.47
N ASN A 268 16.28 20.72 5.49
CA ASN A 268 16.84 19.36 5.41
C ASN A 268 17.66 19.07 4.12
N LEU A 269 17.39 19.76 3.02
CA LEU A 269 18.06 19.62 1.72
C LEU A 269 19.38 20.41 1.65
N ASP A 270 19.63 21.32 2.58
CA ASP A 270 20.95 21.96 2.75
C ASP A 270 22.04 20.94 3.13
N ASN A 271 21.64 19.76 3.64
CA ASN A 271 22.57 18.64 3.90
C ASN A 271 22.82 17.76 2.67
N VAL A 272 22.08 17.96 1.57
CA VAL A 272 22.25 17.21 0.32
C VAL A 272 23.13 18.01 -0.63
N LYS A 273 24.40 17.61 -0.72
CA LYS A 273 25.35 18.21 -1.66
C LYS A 273 24.94 17.92 -3.09
N ARG A 274 24.56 18.95 -3.84
CA ARG A 274 24.27 18.87 -5.29
C ARG A 274 25.47 19.42 -6.04
N ILE A 275 26.15 18.56 -6.79
CA ILE A 275 27.38 18.93 -7.49
C ILE A 275 27.10 19.04 -8.99
N SER A 276 27.47 20.16 -9.58
CA SER A 276 27.56 20.32 -11.03
C SER A 276 29.00 20.70 -11.38
N GLY A 277 29.70 19.80 -12.08
CA GLY A 277 31.15 19.89 -12.29
C GLY A 277 31.91 19.81 -10.95
N ASN A 278 32.60 20.89 -10.57
CA ASN A 278 33.37 21.00 -9.32
C ASN A 278 32.73 21.95 -8.30
N LYS A 279 31.49 22.41 -8.53
CA LYS A 279 30.80 23.35 -7.65
C LYS A 279 29.58 22.69 -7.03
N GLU A 280 29.41 22.97 -5.74
CA GLU A 280 28.15 22.74 -5.07
C GLU A 280 27.17 23.83 -5.50
N ILE A 281 25.98 23.42 -5.92
CA ILE A 281 24.93 24.31 -6.44
C ILE A 281 23.65 24.13 -5.63
N SER A 282 22.80 25.15 -5.65
CA SER A 282 21.48 25.11 -5.01
C SER A 282 20.54 24.11 -5.70
N ILE A 283 19.42 23.77 -5.04
CA ILE A 283 18.40 22.90 -5.64
C ILE A 283 17.80 23.49 -6.91
N SER A 284 17.54 24.80 -6.93
CA SER A 284 16.97 25.50 -8.08
C SER A 284 17.95 25.51 -9.25
N GLU A 285 19.23 25.83 -9.02
CA GLU A 285 20.28 25.72 -10.04
C GLU A 285 20.43 24.28 -10.58
N TYR A 286 20.33 23.28 -9.70
CA TYR A 286 20.39 21.88 -10.11
C TYR A 286 19.23 21.53 -11.05
N ILE A 287 18.00 21.95 -10.69
CA ILE A 287 16.80 21.75 -11.50
C ILE A 287 16.92 22.47 -12.85
N PHE A 288 17.36 23.74 -12.85
CA PHE A 288 17.52 24.51 -14.09
C PHE A 288 18.64 23.98 -14.99
N SER A 289 19.65 23.28 -14.45
CA SER A 289 20.67 22.65 -15.28
C SER A 289 20.12 21.52 -16.19
N GLY A 290 18.97 20.96 -15.82
CA GLY A 290 18.25 19.95 -16.62
C GLY A 290 17.10 20.51 -17.47
N ILE A 291 16.91 21.84 -17.51
CA ILE A 291 15.81 22.49 -18.26
C ILE A 291 16.42 23.40 -19.33
N GLU A 292 15.88 23.37 -20.54
CA GLU A 292 16.28 24.32 -21.58
C GLU A 292 15.91 25.76 -21.20
N GLY A 293 16.90 26.66 -21.25
CA GLY A 293 16.72 28.09 -20.98
C GLY A 293 17.77 28.63 -20.00
N GLU A 294 17.93 29.95 -19.98
CA GLU A 294 18.77 30.64 -19.00
C GLU A 294 17.89 31.23 -17.89
N PHE A 295 18.14 30.79 -16.66
CA PHE A 295 17.43 31.26 -15.47
C PHE A 295 18.35 32.10 -14.60
N GLU A 296 17.91 33.30 -14.21
CA GLU A 296 18.68 34.18 -13.33
C GLU A 296 17.87 34.52 -12.09
N LYS A 297 18.44 34.22 -10.91
CA LYS A 297 17.82 34.52 -9.63
C LYS A 297 17.72 36.03 -9.43
N LYS A 298 16.54 36.50 -9.06
CA LYS A 298 16.31 37.92 -8.77
C LYS A 298 16.15 38.18 -7.29
N GLU A 299 15.28 37.42 -6.64
CA GLU A 299 14.86 37.68 -5.28
C GLU A 299 14.50 36.37 -4.56
N GLU A 300 14.48 36.39 -3.24
CA GLU A 300 13.94 35.31 -2.40
C GLU A 300 12.63 35.78 -1.75
N VAL A 301 11.73 34.85 -1.49
CA VAL A 301 10.43 35.08 -0.85
C VAL A 301 10.16 33.97 0.15
N SER A 302 9.59 34.32 1.30
CA SER A 302 9.24 33.32 2.31
C SER A 302 8.02 32.50 1.89
N GLY A 303 7.96 31.23 2.30
CA GLY A 303 6.78 30.39 2.05
C GLY A 303 5.50 31.00 2.61
N THR A 304 5.56 31.71 3.74
CA THR A 304 4.43 32.46 4.32
C THR A 304 3.81 33.47 3.35
N GLU A 305 4.63 34.18 2.58
CA GLU A 305 4.16 35.20 1.63
C GLU A 305 3.54 34.61 0.36
N LEU A 306 3.76 33.32 0.10
CA LEU A 306 3.18 32.60 -1.04
C LEU A 306 1.81 31.96 -0.71
N VAL A 307 1.46 31.84 0.58
CA VAL A 307 0.17 31.27 0.99
C VAL A 307 -0.98 32.17 0.55
N GLY A 308 -1.97 31.56 -0.12
CA GLY A 308 -3.12 32.28 -0.68
C GLY A 308 -2.87 32.85 -2.08
N LEU A 309 -1.77 32.46 -2.74
CA LEU A 309 -1.66 32.58 -4.20
C LEU A 309 -2.71 31.72 -4.89
N HIS A 310 -3.27 32.25 -5.97
CA HIS A 310 -4.12 31.50 -6.89
C HIS A 310 -3.35 31.24 -8.17
N TYR A 311 -3.63 30.12 -8.83
CA TYR A 311 -3.00 29.74 -10.09
C TYR A 311 -4.06 29.12 -11.02
N ASN A 312 -3.70 28.98 -12.30
CA ASN A 312 -4.47 28.24 -13.29
C ASN A 312 -3.70 26.94 -13.61
N ALA A 313 -4.35 25.79 -13.44
CA ALA A 313 -3.84 24.49 -13.83
C ALA A 313 -4.37 24.08 -15.22
N PRO A 314 -3.68 23.18 -15.94
CA PRO A 314 -4.07 22.78 -17.30
C PRO A 314 -5.47 22.13 -17.40
N PHE A 315 -5.99 21.57 -16.31
CA PHE A 315 -7.21 20.77 -16.29
C PHE A 315 -8.32 21.32 -15.37
N ASP A 316 -8.23 22.60 -14.98
CA ASP A 316 -9.24 23.27 -14.11
C ASP A 316 -10.66 23.28 -14.72
N SER A 317 -10.78 23.04 -16.02
CA SER A 317 -12.06 22.98 -16.72
C SER A 317 -12.86 21.71 -16.40
N LEU A 318 -12.22 20.64 -15.91
CA LEU A 318 -12.83 19.34 -15.65
C LEU A 318 -13.90 19.43 -14.54
N PRO A 319 -15.09 18.81 -14.71
CA PRO A 319 -16.17 18.90 -13.73
C PRO A 319 -15.78 18.43 -12.32
N LEU A 320 -15.01 17.34 -12.22
CA LEU A 320 -14.57 16.80 -10.94
C LEU A 320 -13.62 17.75 -10.20
N VAL A 321 -12.68 18.37 -10.92
CA VAL A 321 -11.75 19.37 -10.36
C VAL A 321 -12.51 20.60 -9.86
N LYS A 322 -13.48 21.09 -10.65
CA LYS A 322 -14.34 22.21 -10.24
C LYS A 322 -15.17 21.90 -9.00
N ASN A 323 -15.66 20.67 -8.87
CA ASN A 323 -16.43 20.26 -7.70
C ASN A 323 -15.53 20.15 -6.47
N ALA A 324 -14.38 19.48 -6.60
CA ALA A 324 -13.39 19.39 -5.52
C ALA A 324 -12.95 20.78 -5.04
N GLY A 325 -12.67 21.73 -5.94
CA GLY A 325 -12.31 23.10 -5.56
C GLY A 325 -13.39 23.85 -4.76
N LYS A 326 -14.68 23.49 -4.89
CA LYS A 326 -15.78 24.08 -4.08
C LYS A 326 -15.84 23.52 -2.68
N GLU A 327 -15.35 22.31 -2.46
CA GLU A 327 -15.32 21.65 -1.15
C GLU A 327 -14.26 22.27 -0.22
N LYS A 328 -13.45 23.21 -0.71
CA LYS A 328 -12.30 23.82 -0.02
C LYS A 328 -11.39 22.76 0.63
N PRO A 329 -10.85 21.84 -0.18
CA PRO A 329 -9.99 20.76 0.28
C PRO A 329 -8.70 21.28 0.92
#